data_AF-A0A2V6TU82-F1
#
_entry.id   AF-A0A2V6TU82-F1
#
_cell.length_a   1.000
_cell.length_b   1.000
_cell.length_c   1.000
_cell.angle_alpha   90.00
_cell.angle_beta   90.00
_cell.angle_gamma   90.00
#
_symmetry.space_group_name_H-M   'P 1'
#
loop_
_entity.id
_entity.type
_entity.pdbx_description
1 polymer ?
#
loop_
_entity_poly.entity_id
_entity_poly.type
_entity_poly.pdbx_seq_one_letter_code
_entity_poly.pdbx_strand_id
1 'polypeptide(L)'
;MTPTRYALAVIWLGVVLFLGTAYFATTNTAPFILPLLKKLAPGASNAQLHATHIVLRKLTHVAEYALLALLWFWAIAARAGRPVRATWIALLVCLACALADEAHQAFIPSRTGSLRDVVIDASGAAAALLIARARPTSRARDMRSGVAVEPAD
;
A
#
# COMPACT_ATOMS: atom_id res chain seq x y z
N MET A 1 -1.46 -12.91 -20.49
CA MET A 1 -2.27 -12.15 -19.50
C MET A 1 -1.42 -11.25 -18.59
N THR A 2 -0.30 -10.69 -19.08
CA THR A 2 0.56 -9.75 -18.34
C THR A 2 0.06 -8.30 -18.31
N PRO A 3 -0.57 -7.73 -19.36
CA PRO A 3 -0.95 -6.30 -19.37
C PRO A 3 -1.91 -5.92 -18.24
N THR A 4 -2.87 -6.80 -17.94
CA THR A 4 -3.89 -6.57 -16.91
C THR A 4 -3.29 -6.33 -15.54
N ARG A 5 -2.19 -7.00 -15.17
CA ARG A 5 -1.57 -6.84 -13.84
C ARG A 5 -0.87 -5.51 -13.68
N TYR A 6 -0.19 -5.05 -14.73
CA TYR A 6 0.41 -3.72 -14.75
C TYR A 6 -0.67 -2.63 -14.75
N ALA A 7 -1.77 -2.84 -15.49
CA ALA A 7 -2.91 -1.93 -15.47
C ALA A 7 -3.49 -1.77 -14.05
N LEU A 8 -3.65 -2.85 -13.29
CA LEU A 8 -4.11 -2.76 -11.89
C LEU A 8 -3.16 -1.93 -11.02
N ALA A 9 -1.84 -2.13 -11.14
CA ALA A 9 -0.85 -1.35 -10.39
C ALA A 9 -0.90 0.15 -10.75
N VAL A 10 -1.05 0.47 -12.04
CA VAL A 10 -1.15 1.85 -12.53
C VAL A 10 -2.46 2.51 -12.11
N ILE A 11 -3.58 1.79 -12.21
CA ILE A 11 -4.88 2.28 -11.73
C ILE A 11 -4.80 2.59 -10.23
N TRP A 12 -4.21 1.69 -9.45
CA TRP A 12 -4.05 1.89 -8.01
C TRP A 12 -3.12 3.07 -7.70
N LEU A 13 -2.04 3.26 -8.45
CA LEU A 13 -1.22 4.48 -8.34
C LEU A 13 -2.07 5.74 -8.59
N GLY A 14 -2.96 5.72 -9.58
CA GLY A 14 -3.91 6.80 -9.80
C GLY A 14 -4.82 7.07 -8.59
N VAL A 15 -5.26 6.01 -7.91
CA VAL A 15 -6.02 6.13 -6.65
C VAL A 15 -5.18 6.77 -5.55
N VAL A 16 -3.93 6.35 -5.36
CA VAL A 16 -3.01 6.94 -4.36
C VAL A 16 -2.83 8.44 -4.61
N LEU A 17 -2.51 8.83 -5.85
CA LEU A 17 -2.35 10.24 -6.21
C LEU A 17 -3.64 11.05 -6.03
N PHE A 18 -4.80 10.45 -6.32
CA PHE A 18 -6.09 11.07 -6.06
C PHE A 18 -6.34 11.30 -4.56
N LEU A 19 -5.99 10.33 -3.72
CA LEU A 19 -6.06 10.43 -2.26
C LEU A 19 -5.02 11.42 -1.69
N GLY A 20 -3.95 11.70 -2.44
CA GLY A 20 -2.98 12.78 -2.17
C GLY A 20 -3.52 14.21 -2.40
N THR A 21 -4.65 14.38 -3.10
CA THR A 21 -5.17 15.72 -3.48
C THR A 21 -5.74 16.54 -2.31
N ALA A 22 -6.06 17.82 -2.57
CA ALA A 22 -6.73 18.71 -1.63
C ALA A 22 -8.06 18.15 -1.07
N TYR A 23 -8.80 17.34 -1.85
CA TYR A 23 -10.07 16.75 -1.41
C TYR A 23 -9.94 15.95 -0.12
N PHE A 24 -8.80 15.27 0.05
CA PHE A 24 -8.52 14.44 1.21
C PHE A 24 -7.56 15.12 2.20
N ALA A 25 -7.38 16.44 2.13
CA ALA A 25 -6.63 17.18 3.14
C ALA A 25 -7.30 17.09 4.52
N THR A 26 -6.53 17.17 5.60
CA THR A 26 -7.05 17.08 6.98
C THR A 26 -8.16 18.10 7.24
N THR A 27 -8.05 19.30 6.68
CA THR A 27 -9.08 20.35 6.77
C THR A 27 -10.40 19.94 6.13
N ASN A 28 -10.35 19.14 5.07
CA ASN A 28 -11.51 18.74 4.28
C ASN A 28 -12.11 17.44 4.79
N THR A 29 -11.32 16.54 5.38
CA THR A 29 -11.81 15.27 5.94
C THR A 29 -12.28 15.41 7.39
N ALA A 30 -11.71 16.33 8.16
CA ALA A 30 -12.05 16.51 9.58
C ALA A 30 -13.55 16.75 9.87
N PRO A 31 -14.27 17.59 9.10
CA PRO A 31 -15.70 17.83 9.32
C PRO A 31 -16.56 16.56 9.21
N PHE A 32 -16.11 15.56 8.47
CA PHE A 32 -16.83 14.29 8.31
C PHE A 32 -16.37 13.24 9.32
N ILE A 33 -15.06 13.14 9.56
CA ILE A 33 -14.48 12.09 10.40
C ILE A 33 -14.62 12.39 11.89
N LEU A 34 -14.44 13.64 12.34
CA LEU A 34 -14.46 13.96 13.76
C LEU A 34 -15.83 13.75 14.42
N PRO A 35 -16.98 14.10 13.80
CA PRO A 35 -18.28 13.79 14.37
C PRO A 35 -18.53 12.28 14.51
N LEU A 36 -18.07 11.49 13.53
CA LEU A 36 -18.15 10.03 13.59
C LEU A 36 -17.30 9.49 14.76
N LEU A 37 -16.06 9.96 14.90
CA LEU A 37 -15.20 9.57 16.03
C LEU A 37 -15.80 10.00 17.38
N LYS A 38 -16.41 11.19 17.47
CA LYS A 38 -17.09 11.64 18.69
C LYS A 38 -18.29 10.76 19.03
N LYS A 39 -19.05 10.30 18.02
CA LYS A 39 -20.16 9.36 18.21
C LYS A 39 -19.68 8.00 18.71
N LEU A 40 -18.55 7.51 18.21
CA LEU A 40 -17.95 6.23 18.61
C LEU A 40 -17.28 6.30 19.98
N ALA A 41 -16.70 7.45 20.34
CA ALA A 41 -16.03 7.68 21.62
C ALA A 41 -16.49 9.00 22.26
N PRO A 42 -17.70 9.05 22.86
CA PRO A 42 -18.26 10.29 23.41
C PRO A 42 -17.40 10.93 24.52
N GLY A 43 -16.68 10.11 25.29
CA GLY A 43 -15.76 10.57 26.35
C GLY A 43 -14.43 11.14 25.84
N ALA A 44 -14.11 11.02 24.55
CA ALA A 44 -12.86 11.53 24.01
C ALA A 44 -12.84 13.07 23.96
N SER A 45 -11.72 13.64 24.38
CA SER A 45 -11.41 15.06 24.21
C SER A 45 -11.19 15.40 22.74
N ASN A 46 -11.33 16.67 22.36
CA ASN A 46 -11.07 17.12 20.99
C ASN A 46 -9.64 16.77 20.54
N ALA A 47 -8.64 16.92 21.41
CA ALA A 47 -7.25 16.56 21.11
C ALA A 47 -7.11 15.06 20.74
N GLN A 48 -7.77 14.16 21.48
CA GLN A 48 -7.74 12.72 21.18
C GLN A 48 -8.43 12.39 19.85
N LEU A 49 -9.51 13.09 19.50
CA LEU A 49 -10.22 12.90 18.23
C LEU A 49 -9.35 13.33 17.04
N HIS A 50 -8.69 14.50 17.14
CA HIS A 50 -7.75 14.95 16.12
C HIS A 50 -6.54 14.02 16.01
N ALA A 51 -5.97 13.58 17.13
CA ALA A 51 -4.87 12.61 17.12
C ALA A 51 -5.28 11.29 16.45
N THR A 52 -6.47 10.77 16.78
CA THR A 52 -7.03 9.58 16.13
C THR A 52 -7.22 9.79 14.63
N HIS A 53 -7.75 10.94 14.21
CA HIS A 53 -7.89 11.26 12.79
C HIS A 53 -6.53 11.29 12.06
N ILE A 54 -5.48 11.85 12.67
CA ILE A 54 -4.12 11.81 12.12
C ILE A 54 -3.60 10.37 12.03
N VAL A 55 -3.80 9.55 13.07
CA VAL A 55 -3.40 8.13 13.05
C VAL A 55 -4.10 7.38 11.93
N LEU A 56 -5.42 7.55 11.76
CA LEU A 56 -6.19 6.93 10.68
C LEU A 56 -5.59 7.29 9.31
N ARG A 57 -5.20 8.54 9.09
CA ARG A 57 -4.54 8.95 7.85
C ARG A 57 -3.21 8.22 7.65
N LYS A 58 -2.35 8.13 8.67
CA LYS A 58 -1.08 7.40 8.54
C LYS A 58 -1.31 5.91 8.26
N LEU A 59 -2.36 5.31 8.80
CA LEU A 59 -2.75 3.93 8.46
C LEU A 59 -3.22 3.80 7.00
N THR A 60 -3.94 4.79 6.48
CA THR A 60 -4.33 4.83 5.06
C THR A 60 -3.10 4.84 4.15
N HIS A 61 -2.12 5.71 4.42
CA HIS A 61 -0.84 5.75 3.71
C HIS A 61 -0.12 4.39 3.69
N VAL A 62 -0.01 3.74 4.87
CA VAL A 62 0.56 2.38 4.98
C VAL A 62 -0.21 1.39 4.10
N ALA A 63 -1.54 1.42 4.12
CA ALA A 63 -2.37 0.49 3.35
C ALA A 63 -2.29 0.72 1.84
N GLU A 64 -2.30 1.98 1.41
CA GLU A 64 -2.16 2.40 0.01
C GLU A 64 -0.86 1.86 -0.61
N TYR A 65 0.26 2.11 0.05
CA TYR A 65 1.57 1.69 -0.44
C TYR A 65 1.84 0.20 -0.24
N ALA A 66 1.27 -0.43 0.80
CA ALA A 66 1.27 -1.88 0.94
C ALA A 66 0.59 -2.55 -0.28
N LEU A 67 -0.60 -2.10 -0.66
CA LEU A 67 -1.32 -2.66 -1.79
C LEU A 67 -0.61 -2.34 -3.12
N LEU A 68 -0.12 -1.10 -3.30
CA LEU A 68 0.64 -0.71 -4.49
C LEU A 68 1.86 -1.62 -4.69
N ALA A 69 2.62 -1.88 -3.62
CA ALA A 69 3.80 -2.74 -3.65
C ALA A 69 3.45 -4.18 -4.04
N LEU A 70 2.35 -4.73 -3.51
CA LEU A 70 1.88 -6.07 -3.86
C LEU A 70 1.48 -6.17 -5.34
N LEU A 71 0.77 -5.17 -5.86
CA LEU A 71 0.36 -5.12 -7.27
C LEU A 71 1.57 -5.09 -8.20
N TRP A 72 2.55 -4.23 -7.92
CA TRP A 72 3.82 -4.20 -8.67
C TRP A 72 4.57 -5.51 -8.57
N PHE A 73 4.71 -6.07 -7.35
CA PHE A 73 5.37 -7.34 -7.14
C PHE A 73 4.74 -8.46 -7.96
N TRP A 74 3.41 -8.61 -7.95
CA TRP A 74 2.71 -9.64 -8.72
C TRP A 74 2.80 -9.42 -10.23
N ALA A 75 2.80 -8.17 -10.70
CA ALA A 75 2.98 -7.85 -12.11
C ALA A 75 4.39 -8.22 -12.61
N ILE A 76 5.42 -7.94 -11.81
CA ILE A 76 6.83 -8.17 -12.15
C ILE A 76 7.20 -9.65 -11.98
N ALA A 77 6.87 -10.25 -10.84
CA ALA A 77 7.22 -11.65 -10.53
C ALA A 77 6.64 -12.62 -11.56
N ALA A 78 5.43 -12.34 -12.07
CA ALA A 78 4.76 -13.14 -13.09
C ALA A 78 5.49 -13.18 -14.44
N ARG A 79 6.23 -12.12 -14.77
CA ARG A 79 6.99 -12.02 -16.02
C ARG A 79 8.42 -12.53 -15.87
N ALA A 80 9.04 -12.24 -14.73
CA ALA A 80 10.48 -12.46 -14.54
C ALA A 80 10.84 -13.80 -13.90
N GLY A 81 9.91 -14.49 -13.22
CA GLY A 81 10.20 -15.73 -12.47
C GLY A 81 11.19 -15.59 -11.32
N ARG A 82 11.66 -14.36 -11.03
CA ARG A 82 12.70 -14.04 -10.04
C ARG A 82 12.10 -13.19 -8.91
N PRO A 83 11.54 -13.83 -7.86
CA PRO A 83 10.76 -13.12 -6.85
C PRO A 83 11.60 -12.11 -6.05
N VAL A 84 12.90 -12.36 -5.83
CA VAL A 84 13.79 -11.39 -5.15
C VAL A 84 13.97 -10.12 -5.98
N ARG A 85 14.21 -10.25 -7.30
CA ARG A 85 14.34 -9.09 -8.19
C ARG A 85 13.02 -8.31 -8.26
N ALA A 86 11.89 -9.00 -8.29
CA ALA A 86 10.57 -8.38 -8.28
C ALA A 86 10.32 -7.57 -7.00
N THR A 87 10.74 -8.08 -5.84
CA THR A 87 10.66 -7.35 -4.55
C THR A 87 11.41 -6.02 -4.61
N TRP A 88 12.68 -6.04 -5.04
CA TRP A 88 13.48 -4.82 -5.11
C TRP A 88 12.94 -3.80 -6.10
N ILE A 89 12.52 -4.25 -7.29
CA ILE A 89 11.92 -3.34 -8.29
C ILE A 89 10.62 -2.74 -7.74
N ALA A 90 9.74 -3.55 -7.16
CA ALA A 90 8.48 -3.05 -6.60
C ALA A 90 8.72 -2.01 -5.47
N LEU A 91 9.70 -2.26 -4.60
CA LEU A 91 10.06 -1.33 -3.53
C LEU A 91 10.61 -0.01 -4.08
N LEU A 92 11.51 -0.06 -5.06
CA LEU A 92 12.07 1.14 -5.69
C LEU A 92 10.99 1.95 -6.43
N VAL A 93 10.06 1.29 -7.11
CA VAL A 93 8.92 1.96 -7.74
C VAL A 93 8.04 2.63 -6.68
N CYS A 94 7.72 1.96 -5.58
CA CYS A 94 6.93 2.55 -4.50
C CYS A 94 7.64 3.74 -3.85
N LEU A 95 8.95 3.66 -3.63
CA LEU A 95 9.74 4.78 -3.11
C LEU A 95 9.71 5.99 -4.06
N ALA A 96 9.85 5.76 -5.36
CA ALA A 96 9.72 6.82 -6.37
C ALA A 96 8.31 7.43 -6.38
N CYS A 97 7.27 6.60 -6.26
CA CYS A 97 5.88 7.06 -6.14
C CYS A 97 5.65 7.90 -4.88
N ALA A 98 6.17 7.48 -3.72
CA ALA A 98 6.06 8.21 -2.45
C ALA A 98 6.73 9.59 -2.52
N LEU A 99 7.93 9.65 -3.11
CA LEU A 99 8.62 10.91 -3.35
C LEU A 99 7.83 11.82 -4.29
N ALA A 100 7.25 11.26 -5.37
CA ALA A 100 6.46 12.01 -6.33
C ALA A 100 5.14 12.52 -5.72
N ASP A 101 4.45 11.72 -4.91
CA ASP A 101 3.22 12.13 -4.25
C ASP A 101 3.47 13.24 -3.22
N GLU A 102 4.51 13.11 -2.39
CA GLU A 102 4.86 14.15 -1.41
C GLU A 102 5.37 15.44 -2.09
N ALA A 103 6.07 15.33 -3.22
CA ALA A 103 6.43 16.47 -4.04
C ALA A 103 5.17 17.15 -4.62
N HIS A 104 4.20 16.39 -5.14
CA HIS A 104 2.92 16.91 -5.61
C HIS A 104 2.14 17.60 -4.48
N GLN A 105 2.06 16.98 -3.30
CA GLN A 105 1.41 17.54 -2.12
C GLN A 105 2.07 18.85 -1.66
N ALA A 106 3.39 19.00 -1.81
CA ALA A 106 4.08 20.24 -1.48
C ALA A 106 3.63 21.46 -2.31
N PHE A 107 3.01 21.25 -3.49
CA PHE A 107 2.45 22.32 -4.31
C PHE A 107 0.97 22.62 -4.00
N ILE A 108 0.35 21.90 -3.06
CA ILE A 108 -1.06 22.09 -2.69
C ILE A 108 -1.14 22.87 -1.37
N PRO A 109 -1.74 24.07 -1.33
CA PRO A 109 -1.76 24.93 -0.13
C PRO A 109 -2.41 24.30 1.11
N SER A 110 -3.38 23.39 0.92
CA SER A 110 -4.05 22.68 2.01
C SER A 110 -3.32 21.39 2.45
N ARG A 111 -2.18 21.08 1.84
CA ARG A 111 -1.34 19.93 2.15
C ARG A 111 0.05 20.39 2.56
N THR A 112 0.81 19.46 3.11
CA THR A 112 2.20 19.70 3.49
C THR A 112 2.97 18.47 3.07
N GLY A 113 3.87 18.64 2.10
CA GLY A 113 4.83 17.59 1.76
C GLY A 113 5.70 17.25 2.97
N SER A 114 5.94 15.97 3.20
CA SER A 114 6.46 15.42 4.45
C SER A 114 7.36 14.21 4.15
N LEU A 115 8.67 14.38 4.36
CA LEU A 115 9.62 13.26 4.26
C LEU A 115 9.29 12.12 5.24
N ARG A 116 8.58 12.42 6.33
CA ARG A 116 8.07 11.41 7.25
C ARG A 116 7.03 10.51 6.58
N ASP A 117 6.19 11.08 5.71
CA ASP A 117 5.18 10.30 4.99
C ASP A 117 5.81 9.39 3.94
N VAL A 118 6.87 9.85 3.25
CA VAL A 118 7.70 8.97 2.40
C VAL A 118 8.21 7.74 3.16
N VAL A 119 8.69 7.92 4.40
CA VAL A 119 9.17 6.81 5.23
C VAL A 119 8.02 5.87 5.64
N ILE A 120 6.86 6.42 5.98
CA ILE A 120 5.66 5.64 6.34
C ILE A 120 5.20 4.81 5.14
N ASP A 121 5.09 5.42 3.97
CA ASP A 121 4.72 4.78 2.70
C ASP A 121 5.70 3.65 2.33
N ALA A 122 7.00 3.95 2.38
CA ALA A 122 8.05 2.97 2.12
C ALA A 122 8.02 1.80 3.12
N SER A 123 7.71 2.07 4.40
CA SER A 123 7.59 1.03 5.42
C SER A 123 6.41 0.10 5.17
N GLY A 124 5.25 0.64 4.75
CA GLY A 124 4.08 -0.14 4.37
C GLY A 124 4.35 -1.04 3.16
N ALA A 125 4.99 -0.48 2.13
CA ALA A 125 5.44 -1.24 0.96
C ALA A 125 6.40 -2.37 1.34
N ALA A 126 7.43 -2.08 2.15
CA ALA A 126 8.41 -3.06 2.58
C ALA A 126 7.77 -4.20 3.40
N ALA A 127 6.90 -3.87 4.36
CA ALA A 127 6.19 -4.86 5.18
C ALA A 127 5.33 -5.81 4.32
N ALA A 128 4.56 -5.26 3.38
CA ALA A 128 3.72 -6.05 2.49
C ALA A 128 4.55 -7.00 1.61
N LEU A 129 5.68 -6.53 1.09
CA LEU A 129 6.59 -7.34 0.29
C LEU A 129 7.26 -8.46 1.09
N LEU A 130 7.66 -8.20 2.35
CA LEU A 130 8.18 -9.22 3.25
C LEU A 130 7.15 -10.32 3.51
N ILE A 131 5.90 -9.93 3.80
CA ILE A 131 4.79 -10.87 4.01
C ILE A 131 4.53 -11.69 2.74
N ALA A 132 4.50 -11.06 1.57
CA ALA A 132 4.30 -11.75 0.29
C ALA A 132 5.43 -12.74 -0.01
N ARG A 133 6.67 -12.43 0.39
CA ARG A 133 7.84 -13.28 0.22
C ARG A 133 7.85 -14.50 1.16
N ALA A 134 7.27 -14.35 2.35
CA ALA A 134 7.22 -15.40 3.38
C ALA A 134 6.13 -16.44 3.11
N ARG A 135 5.10 -16.12 2.31
CA ARG A 135 4.04 -17.07 1.96
C ARG A 135 4.59 -18.10 0.96
N PRO A 136 4.61 -19.40 1.31
CA PRO A 136 4.94 -20.45 0.34
C PRO A 136 3.90 -20.39 -0.77
N THR A 137 4.33 -20.14 -2.00
CA THR A 137 3.42 -20.27 -3.15
C THR A 137 2.95 -21.71 -3.23
N SER A 138 1.67 -21.97 -2.93
CA SER A 138 1.04 -23.29 -2.89
C SER A 138 1.23 -24.13 -4.17
N ARG A 139 1.68 -23.50 -5.26
CA ARG A 139 2.07 -24.16 -6.51
C ARG A 139 3.24 -25.14 -6.37
N ALA A 140 4.05 -25.05 -5.30
CA ALA A 140 5.09 -26.04 -4.99
C ALA A 140 4.58 -27.28 -4.23
N ARG A 141 3.35 -27.24 -3.68
CA ARG A 141 2.75 -28.35 -2.93
C ARG A 141 2.12 -29.38 -3.87
N ASP A 142 1.49 -28.94 -4.96
CA ASP A 142 0.87 -29.83 -5.96
C ASP A 142 1.87 -30.63 -6.80
N MET A 143 3.08 -30.11 -7.03
CA MET A 143 4.13 -30.84 -7.76
C MET A 143 4.75 -31.99 -6.93
N ARG A 144 4.66 -31.93 -5.58
CA ARG A 144 5.15 -33.00 -4.70
C ARG A 144 4.12 -34.08 -4.45
N SER A 145 2.82 -33.77 -4.55
CA SER A 145 1.74 -34.77 -4.42
C SER A 145 1.50 -35.56 -5.70
N GLY A 146 1.79 -35.01 -6.88
CA GLY A 146 1.65 -35.70 -8.17
C GLY A 146 2.72 -36.75 -8.49
N VAL A 147 3.83 -36.79 -7.74
CA VAL A 147 4.93 -37.75 -7.95
C VAL A 147 4.80 -38.99 -7.03
N ALA A 148 3.86 -38.98 -6.08
CA ALA A 148 3.79 -40.00 -5.01
C ALA A 148 2.76 -41.12 -5.25
N VAL A 149 2.24 -41.31 -6.48
CA VAL A 149 1.31 -42.41 -6.75
C VAL A 149 1.68 -43.14 -8.05
N GLU A 150 2.66 -44.01 -7.95
CA GLU A 150 2.68 -45.26 -8.71
C GLU A 150 3.39 -46.32 -7.85
N PRO A 151 2.67 -47.13 -7.06
CA PRO A 151 3.19 -48.41 -6.64
C PRO A 151 3.10 -49.33 -7.85
N ALA A 152 4.27 -49.78 -8.32
CA ALA A 152 4.37 -50.96 -9.15
C ALA A 152 3.73 -52.13 -8.39
N ASP A 153 2.79 -52.82 -9.04
CA ASP A 153 2.58 -54.28 -9.05
C ASP A 153 1.34 -54.63 -9.89
#